data_AF-A0A8W8NRH5-F1
#
_entry.id   AF-A0A8W8NRH5-F1
#
_cell.length_a   1.000
_cell.length_b   1.000
_cell.length_c   1.000
_cell.angle_alpha   90.00
_cell.angle_beta   90.00
_cell.angle_gamma   90.00
#
_symmetry.space_group_name_H-M   'P 1'
#
loop_
_entity.id
_entity.type
_entity.pdbx_description
1 polymer ?
#
loop_
_entity_poly.entity_id
_entity_poly.type
_entity_poly.pdbx_seq_one_letter_code
_entity_poly.pdbx_strand_id
1 'polypeptide(L)'
;MVSCFHVSAIMVLVITQIQLHGGGNEDCNDAVINAVVVESCPTSKKEWDIAARSKNCSKLAVEAERKNCVMNEKQPEYHCLINALRNRFLEVCAAGKTIFGYCAEFNEAGKVIQNHYTAPCEDVYPNCDKSYRSSDAYKYPGCYKLVNKTHVSTDLEPGDSVFDYNVIITACITVIVVLCLVAVNTKLYIRRIKENRKREKDTEECFALMKTAAEKTIYKGADSKPSIHYFLCKIRKFQHLHYFYKNITEWEKRMMEKENNSNDLTNIVKKNAFVVIGVIGEFTAEDLLLFPKGKAMKDDENKTHWEAVPVLCFQNNLPLESALETCHKESACHLILVKPVQDVADNTDDSIIVVDRNKENVLEALTSCLEQPLCNMLQEWLNLYSEDPVILGEVEALYKTRLNPNNAIDPPKVPDELKIYLSRRSDVEAYSMVTNALFKVFVKKSTDEEEMQNDLKKLNPEFFTKCRLQIEKGKFKKKNTGSFVKKYDAERNLVTPNKMELLLR
;
A
#
# COMPACT_ATOMS: atom_id res chain seq x y z
N MET A 1 20.91 8.65 -23.97
CA MET A 1 21.99 7.69 -23.65
C MET A 1 22.33 7.63 -22.16
N VAL A 2 22.35 8.74 -21.42
CA VAL A 2 22.65 8.77 -19.98
C VAL A 2 21.67 7.95 -19.11
N SER A 3 20.39 7.83 -19.51
CA SER A 3 19.41 7.06 -18.72
C SER A 3 19.59 5.53 -18.81
N CYS A 4 20.25 5.00 -19.85
CA CYS A 4 20.50 3.56 -19.96
C CYS A 4 21.59 3.09 -18.99
N PHE A 5 22.59 3.92 -18.72
CA PHE A 5 23.70 3.58 -17.81
C PHE A 5 23.23 3.51 -16.34
N HIS A 6 22.29 4.36 -15.93
CA HIS A 6 21.75 4.31 -14.58
C HIS A 6 20.91 3.05 -14.32
N VAL A 7 20.11 2.61 -15.29
CA VAL A 7 19.31 1.37 -15.16
C VAL A 7 20.22 0.14 -15.10
N SER A 8 21.29 0.12 -15.89
CA SER A 8 22.28 -0.98 -15.87
C SER A 8 23.03 -1.06 -14.55
N ALA A 9 23.47 0.07 -13.99
CA ALA A 9 24.18 0.10 -12.71
C ALA A 9 23.28 -0.32 -11.54
N ILE A 10 22.01 0.10 -11.54
CA ILE A 10 21.04 -0.31 -10.53
C ILE A 10 20.75 -1.81 -10.61
N MET A 11 20.64 -2.38 -11.82
CA MET A 11 20.45 -3.83 -11.99
C MET A 11 21.66 -4.64 -11.50
N VAL A 12 22.89 -4.21 -11.77
CA VAL A 12 24.10 -4.87 -11.25
C VAL A 12 24.17 -4.78 -9.74
N LEU A 13 23.80 -3.64 -9.14
CA LEU A 13 23.71 -3.48 -7.68
C LEU A 13 22.63 -4.38 -7.06
N VAL A 14 21.48 -4.56 -7.73
CA VAL A 14 20.43 -5.46 -7.27
C VAL A 14 20.87 -6.93 -7.38
N ILE A 15 21.52 -7.33 -8.48
CA ILE A 15 22.02 -8.70 -8.68
C ILE A 15 23.12 -9.04 -7.66
N THR A 16 24.05 -8.12 -7.40
CA THR A 16 25.10 -8.30 -6.38
C THR A 16 24.51 -8.37 -4.97
N GLN A 17 23.46 -7.59 -4.65
CA GLN A 17 22.75 -7.71 -3.37
C GLN A 17 21.97 -9.02 -3.22
N ILE A 18 21.43 -9.56 -4.31
CA ILE A 18 20.77 -10.88 -4.30
C ILE A 18 21.78 -12.00 -4.04
N GLN A 19 22.99 -11.93 -4.61
CA GLN A 19 24.03 -12.93 -4.34
C GLN A 19 24.66 -12.81 -2.95
N LEU A 20 24.68 -11.61 -2.34
CA LEU A 20 25.20 -11.39 -0.99
C LEU A 20 24.19 -11.69 0.14
N HIS A 21 22.88 -11.77 -0.14
CA HIS A 21 21.86 -12.14 0.86
C HIS A 21 21.52 -13.64 0.90
N GLY A 22 22.07 -14.48 0.01
CA GLY A 22 21.86 -15.93 0.01
C GLY A 22 22.70 -16.69 1.06
N GLY A 23 23.87 -16.18 1.42
CA GLY A 23 24.89 -16.95 2.15
C GLY A 23 24.67 -17.19 3.65
N GLY A 24 23.64 -16.58 4.28
CA GLY A 24 23.45 -16.70 5.73
C GLY A 24 22.48 -17.78 6.19
N ASN A 25 21.57 -18.23 5.32
CA ASN A 25 20.47 -19.12 5.69
C ASN A 25 20.27 -20.31 4.73
N GLU A 26 20.89 -20.31 3.55
CA GLU A 26 20.96 -21.49 2.68
C GLU A 26 21.80 -22.60 3.32
N ASP A 27 22.96 -22.26 3.90
CA ASP A 27 23.86 -23.22 4.54
C ASP A 27 23.21 -24.02 5.69
N CYS A 28 22.31 -23.41 6.47
CA CYS A 28 21.58 -24.12 7.53
C CYS A 28 20.45 -25.00 6.98
N ASN A 29 19.70 -24.54 5.97
CA ASN A 29 18.63 -25.36 5.39
C ASN A 29 19.18 -26.54 4.58
N ASP A 30 20.28 -26.36 3.85
CA ASP A 30 20.97 -27.44 3.14
C ASP A 30 21.70 -28.41 4.10
N ALA A 31 22.22 -27.92 5.23
CA ALA A 31 22.81 -28.79 6.25
C ALA A 31 21.78 -29.62 7.03
N VAL A 32 20.54 -29.15 7.15
CA VAL A 32 19.53 -29.77 8.03
C VAL A 32 18.52 -30.63 7.28
N ILE A 33 18.22 -30.30 6.02
CA ILE A 33 17.16 -30.99 5.26
C ILE A 33 17.79 -32.05 4.36
N ASN A 34 18.09 -33.19 4.97
CA ASN A 34 18.65 -34.37 4.31
C ASN A 34 17.53 -35.20 3.64
N ALA A 35 16.99 -34.71 2.53
CA ALA A 35 16.04 -35.44 1.71
C ALA A 35 16.76 -36.47 0.83
N VAL A 36 16.40 -37.75 0.96
CA VAL A 36 16.94 -38.86 0.16
C VAL A 36 15.82 -39.54 -0.60
N VAL A 37 16.03 -39.76 -1.90
CA VAL A 37 15.10 -40.53 -2.72
C VAL A 37 15.15 -41.99 -2.30
N VAL A 38 13.99 -42.57 -2.00
CA VAL A 38 13.86 -43.98 -1.67
C VAL A 38 12.92 -44.68 -2.63
N GLU A 39 13.08 -46.00 -2.75
CA GLU A 39 12.24 -46.81 -3.62
C GLU A 39 10.80 -46.89 -3.10
N SER A 40 10.61 -46.93 -1.78
CA SER A 40 9.30 -47.02 -1.13
C SER A 40 9.35 -46.44 0.29
N CYS A 41 8.23 -45.91 0.75
CA CYS A 41 8.06 -45.51 2.14
C CYS A 41 7.55 -46.65 3.03
N PRO A 42 7.91 -46.65 4.32
CA PRO A 42 7.35 -47.57 5.31
C PRO A 42 5.81 -47.51 5.34
N THR A 43 5.16 -48.67 5.42
CA THR A 43 3.68 -48.78 5.49
C THR A 43 3.18 -49.37 6.80
N SER A 44 4.09 -49.69 7.72
CA SER A 44 3.79 -50.16 9.07
C SER A 44 4.63 -49.43 10.11
N LYS A 45 4.15 -49.39 11.36
CA LYS A 45 4.90 -48.78 12.46
C LYS A 45 6.28 -49.43 12.66
N LYS A 46 6.36 -50.75 12.50
CA LYS A 46 7.63 -51.49 12.64
C LYS A 46 8.64 -51.09 11.57
N GLU A 47 8.24 -51.03 10.30
CA GLU A 47 9.10 -50.56 9.20
C GLU A 47 9.51 -49.10 9.42
N TRP A 48 8.56 -48.27 9.84
CA TRP A 48 8.80 -46.86 10.10
C TRP A 48 9.83 -46.66 11.22
N ASP A 49 9.74 -47.42 12.31
CA ASP A 49 10.70 -47.34 13.42
C ASP A 49 12.09 -47.82 13.00
N ILE A 50 12.19 -48.81 12.12
CA ILE A 50 13.47 -49.28 11.56
C ILE A 50 14.09 -48.19 10.67
N ALA A 51 13.32 -47.63 9.75
CA ALA A 51 13.79 -46.59 8.83
C ALA A 51 14.16 -45.29 9.58
N ALA A 52 13.34 -44.88 10.55
CA ALA A 52 13.61 -43.72 11.41
C ALA A 52 14.92 -43.86 12.20
N ARG A 53 15.19 -45.06 12.76
CA ARG A 53 16.46 -45.35 13.45
C ARG A 53 17.64 -45.34 12.49
N SER A 54 17.46 -45.86 11.27
CA SER A 54 18.50 -45.86 10.24
C SER A 54 18.86 -44.44 9.81
N LYS A 55 17.86 -43.60 9.52
CA LYS A 55 18.03 -42.20 9.11
C LYS A 55 18.60 -41.31 10.23
N ASN A 56 18.29 -41.62 11.50
CA ASN A 56 18.86 -41.00 12.70
C ASN A 56 18.82 -39.45 12.70
N CYS A 57 17.62 -38.89 12.60
CA CYS A 57 17.42 -37.44 12.51
C CYS A 57 17.97 -36.64 13.71
N SER A 58 18.16 -37.27 14.87
CA SER A 58 18.77 -36.63 16.04
C SER A 58 20.20 -36.14 15.79
N LYS A 59 20.95 -36.76 14.86
CA LYS A 59 22.29 -36.28 14.48
C LYS A 59 22.27 -34.90 13.82
N LEU A 60 21.21 -34.58 13.08
CA LEU A 60 21.09 -33.31 12.37
C LEU A 60 20.85 -32.14 13.33
N ALA A 61 20.19 -32.38 14.46
CA ALA A 61 20.07 -31.37 15.52
C ALA A 61 21.45 -30.99 16.08
N VAL A 62 22.30 -32.00 16.34
CA VAL A 62 23.68 -31.78 16.81
C VAL A 62 24.54 -31.08 15.76
N GLU A 63 24.36 -31.41 14.47
CA GLU A 63 25.09 -30.75 13.39
C GLU A 63 24.64 -29.29 13.18
N ALA A 64 23.34 -29.02 13.29
CA ALA A 64 22.77 -27.68 13.25
C ALA A 64 23.31 -26.80 14.40
N GLU A 65 23.36 -27.35 15.62
CA GLU A 65 23.96 -26.69 16.79
C GLU A 65 25.45 -26.38 16.54
N ARG A 66 26.21 -27.34 16.00
CA ARG A 66 27.64 -27.13 15.67
C ARG A 66 27.87 -26.03 14.64
N LYS A 67 26.91 -25.81 13.74
CA LYS A 67 26.95 -24.78 12.70
C LYS A 67 26.30 -23.45 13.13
N ASN A 68 25.97 -23.27 14.42
CA ASN A 68 25.27 -22.10 14.97
C ASN A 68 23.93 -21.80 14.28
N CYS A 69 23.22 -22.82 13.80
CA CYS A 69 21.90 -22.67 13.21
C CYS A 69 20.84 -22.50 14.30
N VAL A 70 20.04 -21.44 14.22
CA VAL A 70 18.89 -21.24 15.11
C VAL A 70 17.71 -22.05 14.58
N MET A 71 17.59 -23.29 15.05
CA MET A 71 16.42 -24.13 14.75
C MET A 71 15.23 -23.65 15.60
N ASN A 72 14.27 -22.97 14.97
CA ASN A 72 13.07 -22.46 15.64
C ASN A 72 12.04 -23.55 16.00
N GLU A 73 12.28 -24.80 15.58
CA GLU A 73 11.31 -25.88 15.64
C GLU A 73 11.78 -27.03 16.53
N LYS A 74 10.82 -27.82 17.03
CA LYS A 74 11.08 -29.04 17.81
C LYS A 74 12.04 -29.97 17.04
N GLN A 75 12.77 -30.81 17.77
CA GLN A 75 13.73 -31.78 17.20
C GLN A 75 13.23 -32.40 15.88
N PRO A 76 14.08 -32.50 14.84
CA PRO A 76 13.68 -33.03 13.55
C PRO A 76 13.18 -34.47 13.68
N GLU A 77 11.99 -34.72 13.16
CA GLU A 77 11.35 -36.03 13.10
C GLU A 77 11.66 -36.69 11.76
N TYR A 78 11.68 -38.02 11.75
CA TYR A 78 11.77 -38.79 10.51
C TYR A 78 10.43 -38.74 9.76
N HIS A 79 10.51 -38.50 8.47
CA HIS A 79 9.39 -38.53 7.56
C HIS A 79 9.76 -39.33 6.30
N CYS A 80 8.80 -40.09 5.78
CA CYS A 80 8.85 -40.59 4.42
C CYS A 80 7.58 -40.20 3.69
N LEU A 81 7.73 -39.36 2.67
CA LEU A 81 6.64 -38.66 2.00
C LEU A 81 6.77 -38.75 0.48
N ILE A 82 5.65 -38.51 -0.22
CA ILE A 82 5.67 -38.30 -1.67
C ILE A 82 6.19 -36.89 -1.96
N ASN A 83 6.84 -36.70 -3.11
CA ASN A 83 7.22 -35.35 -3.55
C ASN A 83 6.04 -34.62 -4.22
N ALA A 84 6.19 -33.31 -4.42
CA ALA A 84 5.15 -32.46 -5.02
C ALA A 84 4.71 -32.88 -6.43
N LEU A 85 5.54 -33.64 -7.16
CA LEU A 85 5.24 -34.16 -8.50
C LEU A 85 4.65 -35.57 -8.50
N ARG A 86 4.58 -36.25 -7.34
CA ARG A 86 4.14 -37.66 -7.20
C ARG A 86 4.87 -38.63 -8.10
N ASN A 87 6.17 -38.45 -8.29
CA ASN A 87 6.97 -39.36 -9.09
C ASN A 87 8.04 -40.09 -8.28
N ARG A 88 8.22 -39.75 -7.00
CA ARG A 88 9.17 -40.40 -6.09
C ARG A 88 8.78 -40.26 -4.62
N PHE A 89 9.40 -41.12 -3.81
CA PHE A 89 9.36 -41.06 -2.35
C PHE A 89 10.62 -40.40 -1.81
N LEU A 90 10.47 -39.66 -0.72
CA LEU A 90 11.54 -38.92 -0.08
C LEU A 90 11.56 -39.21 1.42
N GLU A 91 12.69 -39.70 1.91
CA GLU A 91 13.00 -39.73 3.34
C GLU A 91 13.67 -38.43 3.75
N VAL A 92 13.09 -37.74 4.73
CA VAL A 92 13.57 -36.44 5.19
C VAL A 92 13.50 -36.34 6.70
N CYS A 93 14.44 -35.59 7.27
CA CYS A 93 14.41 -35.15 8.65
C CYS A 93 13.93 -33.71 8.69
N ALA A 94 12.76 -33.46 9.27
CA ALA A 94 12.14 -32.15 9.29
C ALA A 94 11.22 -32.02 10.51
N ALA A 95 10.75 -30.81 10.81
CA ALA A 95 9.79 -30.64 11.88
C ALA A 95 8.44 -31.29 11.53
N GLY A 96 7.87 -32.00 12.50
CA GLY A 96 6.55 -32.60 12.37
C GLY A 96 5.45 -31.55 12.20
N LYS A 97 4.66 -31.66 11.14
CA LYS A 97 3.55 -30.76 10.82
C LYS A 97 2.20 -31.45 10.95
N THR A 98 1.17 -30.70 11.32
CA THR A 98 -0.21 -31.20 11.22
C THR A 98 -0.72 -30.99 9.80
N ILE A 99 -1.18 -32.07 9.19
CA ILE A 99 -1.71 -32.13 7.82
C ILE A 99 -3.23 -32.19 7.90
N PHE A 100 -3.94 -31.43 7.07
CA PHE A 100 -5.40 -31.25 7.19
C PHE A 100 -6.13 -31.68 5.92
N GLY A 101 -6.74 -32.86 5.91
CA GLY A 101 -7.64 -33.33 4.85
C GLY A 101 -6.98 -33.69 3.52
N TYR A 102 -5.64 -33.77 3.47
CA TYR A 102 -4.86 -34.14 2.28
C TYR A 102 -3.76 -35.15 2.61
N CYS A 103 -3.19 -35.78 1.59
CA CYS A 103 -1.92 -36.47 1.71
C CYS A 103 -0.78 -35.48 2.04
N ALA A 104 0.20 -35.92 2.80
CA ALA A 104 1.37 -35.14 3.14
C ALA A 104 2.41 -35.24 2.01
N GLU A 105 2.95 -34.10 1.58
CA GLU A 105 4.07 -34.04 0.64
C GLU A 105 5.28 -33.36 1.25
N PHE A 106 6.46 -33.70 0.74
CA PHE A 106 7.64 -32.88 0.89
C PHE A 106 7.89 -32.09 -0.39
N ASN A 107 7.83 -30.77 -0.29
CA ASN A 107 8.11 -29.88 -1.40
C ASN A 107 9.62 -29.62 -1.46
N GLU A 108 10.29 -30.25 -2.43
CA GLU A 108 11.74 -30.15 -2.64
C GLU A 108 12.19 -28.69 -2.87
N ALA A 109 11.42 -27.89 -3.61
CA ALA A 109 11.75 -26.51 -3.91
C ALA A 109 11.58 -25.57 -2.70
N GLY A 110 10.52 -25.81 -1.91
CA GLY A 110 10.23 -25.05 -0.69
C GLY A 110 10.91 -25.60 0.57
N LYS A 111 11.58 -26.75 0.46
CA LYS A 111 12.15 -27.54 1.56
C LYS A 111 11.20 -27.68 2.76
N VAL A 112 9.92 -27.92 2.50
CA VAL A 112 8.87 -27.87 3.52
C VAL A 112 7.89 -29.04 3.39
N ILE A 113 7.46 -29.57 4.54
CA ILE A 113 6.34 -30.51 4.60
C ILE A 113 5.03 -29.73 4.50
N GLN A 114 4.10 -30.15 3.64
CA GLN A 114 2.82 -29.47 3.47
C GLN A 114 1.70 -30.40 3.00
N ASN A 115 0.49 -29.83 2.90
CA ASN A 115 -0.65 -30.52 2.29
C ASN A 115 -0.41 -30.66 0.78
N HIS A 116 -0.61 -31.85 0.25
CA HIS A 116 -0.65 -32.06 -1.19
C HIS A 116 -2.07 -31.74 -1.70
N TYR A 117 -2.32 -30.48 -2.07
CA TYR A 117 -3.67 -29.98 -2.37
C TYR A 117 -4.41 -30.69 -3.51
N THR A 118 -3.70 -31.39 -4.39
CA THR A 118 -4.29 -32.18 -5.47
C THR A 118 -4.60 -33.63 -5.05
N ALA A 119 -4.27 -34.03 -3.81
CA ALA A 119 -4.47 -35.37 -3.24
C ALA A 119 -5.30 -35.27 -1.94
N PRO A 120 -6.59 -34.91 -2.02
CA PRO A 120 -7.46 -34.90 -0.86
C PRO A 120 -7.64 -36.32 -0.32
N CYS A 121 -7.79 -36.46 1.00
CA CYS A 121 -7.95 -37.77 1.64
C CYS A 121 -9.19 -38.54 1.16
N GLU A 122 -10.18 -37.84 0.63
CA GLU A 122 -11.43 -38.41 0.10
C GLU A 122 -11.21 -39.19 -1.21
N ASP A 123 -10.20 -38.81 -2.00
CA ASP A 123 -9.91 -39.40 -3.32
C ASP A 123 -8.87 -40.54 -3.25
N VAL A 124 -8.45 -40.92 -2.03
CA VAL A 124 -7.32 -41.82 -1.80
C VAL A 124 -7.76 -43.01 -0.95
N TYR A 125 -7.44 -44.24 -1.36
CA TYR A 125 -7.86 -45.45 -0.63
C TYR A 125 -6.70 -46.34 -0.14
N PRO A 126 -6.63 -46.65 1.17
CA PRO A 126 -7.53 -46.23 2.24
C PRO A 126 -7.43 -44.73 2.54
N ASN A 127 -8.57 -44.14 2.91
CA ASN A 127 -8.68 -42.70 3.18
C ASN A 127 -7.80 -42.32 4.36
N CYS A 128 -7.13 -41.16 4.26
CA CYS A 128 -6.46 -40.57 5.40
C CYS A 128 -7.43 -39.83 6.32
N ASP A 129 -7.01 -39.63 7.58
CA ASP A 129 -7.79 -38.90 8.55
C ASP A 129 -7.92 -37.42 8.17
N LYS A 130 -9.01 -36.77 8.62
CA LYS A 130 -9.25 -35.33 8.39
C LYS A 130 -8.10 -34.46 8.91
N SER A 131 -7.34 -34.94 9.89
CA SER A 131 -6.12 -34.31 10.36
C SER A 131 -5.20 -35.36 10.97
N TYR A 132 -3.91 -35.31 10.64
CA TYR A 132 -2.89 -36.20 11.20
C TYR A 132 -1.51 -35.53 11.26
N ARG A 133 -0.57 -36.11 12.02
CA ARG A 133 0.83 -35.66 12.07
C ARG A 133 1.58 -36.18 10.85
N SER A 134 2.42 -35.37 10.22
CA SER A 134 3.21 -35.80 9.06
C SER A 134 4.14 -36.98 9.33
N SER A 135 4.54 -37.22 10.59
CA SER A 135 5.30 -38.41 11.01
C SER A 135 4.46 -39.69 11.04
N ASP A 136 3.13 -39.57 11.03
CA ASP A 136 2.18 -40.67 10.93
C ASP A 136 1.76 -41.01 9.49
N ALA A 137 2.42 -40.43 8.47
CA ALA A 137 2.07 -40.67 7.06
C ALA A 137 2.09 -42.16 6.67
N TYR A 138 2.91 -42.99 7.33
CA TYR A 138 2.97 -44.45 7.10
C TYR A 138 1.63 -45.16 7.36
N LYS A 139 0.73 -44.57 8.15
CA LYS A 139 -0.61 -45.10 8.41
C LYS A 139 -1.53 -45.03 7.19
N TYR A 140 -1.15 -44.24 6.17
CA TYR A 140 -2.00 -43.95 5.01
C TYR A 140 -1.31 -44.39 3.71
N PRO A 141 -1.12 -45.71 3.49
CA PRO A 141 -0.46 -46.23 2.30
C PRO A 141 -1.21 -45.91 1.00
N GLY A 142 -2.50 -45.53 1.07
CA GLY A 142 -3.23 -44.99 -0.06
C GLY A 142 -2.54 -43.77 -0.69
N CYS A 143 -1.98 -42.88 0.13
CA CYS A 143 -1.25 -41.71 -0.34
C CYS A 143 0.00 -42.09 -1.14
N TYR A 144 0.65 -43.20 -0.79
CA TYR A 144 1.83 -43.68 -1.49
C TYR A 144 1.52 -44.31 -2.85
N LYS A 145 0.31 -44.84 -3.04
CA LYS A 145 -0.15 -45.37 -4.34
C LYS A 145 -0.30 -44.28 -5.41
N LEU A 146 -0.31 -43.02 -5.01
CA LEU A 146 -0.35 -41.89 -5.94
C LEU A 146 0.97 -41.67 -6.68
N VAL A 147 2.07 -42.29 -6.22
CA VAL A 147 3.36 -42.16 -6.89
C VAL A 147 3.34 -42.93 -8.20
N ASN A 148 3.33 -42.20 -9.31
CA ASN A 148 3.50 -42.77 -10.62
C ASN A 148 4.99 -42.77 -10.98
N LYS A 149 5.66 -43.89 -10.74
CA LYS A 149 7.03 -44.11 -11.20
C LYS A 149 7.01 -44.24 -12.71
N THR A 150 7.07 -43.13 -13.44
CA THR A 150 7.48 -43.19 -14.84
C THR A 150 8.89 -43.78 -14.87
N HIS A 151 9.02 -45.00 -15.37
CA HIS A 151 10.31 -45.63 -15.66
C HIS A 151 11.02 -44.78 -16.71
N VAL A 152 11.76 -43.77 -16.25
CA VAL A 152 12.86 -43.23 -17.05
C VAL A 152 13.98 -44.24 -16.86
N SER A 153 14.08 -45.19 -17.79
CA SER A 153 15.29 -46.00 -17.93
C SER A 153 16.43 -45.05 -18.27
N THR A 154 17.23 -44.72 -17.27
CA THR A 154 18.53 -44.08 -17.48
C THR A 154 19.58 -45.17 -17.61
N ASP A 155 19.50 -45.95 -18.69
CA ASP A 155 20.69 -46.54 -19.29
C ASP A 155 21.37 -45.43 -20.09
N LEU A 156 22.11 -44.57 -19.39
CA LEU A 156 23.11 -43.72 -20.01
C LEU A 156 24.38 -43.88 -19.19
N GLU A 157 25.34 -44.57 -19.81
CA GLU A 157 26.72 -44.58 -19.38
C GLU A 157 27.20 -43.15 -19.10
N PRO A 158 27.93 -42.90 -18.00
CA PRO A 158 28.53 -41.61 -17.76
C PRO A 158 29.74 -41.47 -18.69
N GLY A 159 29.49 -41.02 -19.92
CA GLY A 159 30.49 -40.38 -20.73
C GLY A 159 30.83 -39.04 -20.10
N ASP A 160 32.04 -38.93 -19.55
CA ASP A 160 32.66 -37.69 -19.11
C ASP A 160 32.66 -36.66 -20.24
N SER A 161 31.61 -35.85 -20.29
CA SER A 161 31.68 -34.50 -20.83
C SER A 161 31.12 -33.58 -19.77
N VAL A 162 32.01 -32.96 -19.02
CA VAL A 162 31.71 -31.84 -18.12
C VAL A 162 31.24 -30.68 -19.00
N PHE A 163 29.99 -30.74 -19.46
CA PHE A 163 29.27 -29.54 -19.85
C PHE A 163 28.95 -28.82 -18.55
N ASP A 164 29.63 -27.69 -18.37
CA ASP A 164 29.56 -26.86 -17.18
C ASP A 164 28.11 -26.35 -17.02
N TYR A 165 27.28 -27.10 -16.26
CA TYR A 165 25.84 -26.84 -16.08
C TYR A 165 25.55 -25.41 -15.67
N ASN A 166 26.51 -24.77 -14.99
CA ASN A 166 26.48 -23.37 -14.61
C ASN A 166 26.38 -22.43 -15.82
N VAL A 167 27.02 -22.76 -16.95
CA VAL A 167 26.97 -21.98 -18.19
C VAL A 167 25.58 -22.04 -18.81
N ILE A 168 24.96 -23.23 -18.84
CA ILE A 168 23.61 -23.41 -19.39
C ILE A 168 22.58 -22.72 -18.50
N ILE A 169 22.67 -22.87 -17.18
CA ILE A 169 21.77 -22.21 -16.23
C ILE A 169 21.89 -20.69 -16.35
N THR A 170 23.12 -20.16 -16.45
CA THR A 170 23.34 -18.72 -16.61
C THR A 170 22.77 -18.19 -17.93
N ALA A 171 22.92 -18.95 -19.03
CA ALA A 171 22.32 -18.60 -20.31
C ALA A 171 20.77 -18.62 -20.25
N CYS A 172 20.17 -19.59 -19.58
CA CYS A 172 18.72 -19.65 -19.41
C CYS A 172 18.18 -18.50 -18.56
N ILE A 173 18.84 -18.18 -17.44
CA ILE A 173 18.43 -17.07 -16.56
C ILE A 173 18.51 -15.74 -17.32
N THR A 174 19.59 -15.51 -18.07
CA THR A 174 19.74 -14.26 -18.85
C THR A 174 18.65 -14.11 -19.90
N VAL A 175 18.29 -15.17 -20.62
CA VAL A 175 17.17 -15.15 -21.59
C VAL A 175 15.84 -14.86 -20.90
N ILE A 176 15.56 -15.49 -19.75
CA ILE A 176 14.31 -15.27 -19.00
C ILE A 176 14.22 -13.82 -18.51
N VAL A 177 15.30 -13.26 -17.99
CA VAL A 177 15.35 -11.86 -17.54
C VAL A 177 15.07 -10.89 -18.70
N VAL A 178 15.68 -11.14 -19.87
CA VAL A 178 15.43 -10.32 -21.07
C VAL A 178 13.96 -10.38 -21.50
N LEU A 179 13.36 -11.59 -21.53
CA LEU A 179 11.94 -11.75 -21.87
C LEU A 179 11.02 -11.03 -20.89
N CYS A 180 11.30 -11.11 -19.58
CA CYS A 180 10.56 -10.40 -18.54
C CYS A 180 10.65 -8.88 -18.73
N LEU A 181 11.84 -8.36 -19.01
CA LEU A 181 12.04 -6.92 -19.25
C LEU A 181 11.28 -6.46 -20.50
N VAL A 182 11.30 -7.24 -21.59
CA VAL A 182 10.52 -6.93 -22.80
C VAL A 182 9.02 -6.92 -22.47
N ALA A 183 8.50 -7.92 -21.77
CA ALA A 183 7.09 -7.99 -21.39
C ALA A 183 6.65 -6.79 -20.53
N VAL A 184 7.47 -6.39 -19.56
CA VAL A 184 7.20 -5.22 -18.71
C VAL A 184 7.21 -3.93 -19.53
N ASN A 185 8.22 -3.74 -20.39
CA ASN A 185 8.30 -2.56 -21.25
C ASN A 185 7.13 -2.48 -22.23
N THR A 186 6.72 -3.60 -22.84
CA THR A 186 5.54 -3.68 -23.71
C THR A 186 4.26 -3.34 -22.93
N LYS A 187 4.10 -3.84 -21.70
CA LYS A 187 2.93 -3.53 -20.87
C LYS A 187 2.89 -2.04 -20.49
N LEU A 188 4.03 -1.44 -20.15
CA LEU A 188 4.15 -0.01 -19.87
C LEU A 188 3.86 0.84 -21.11
N TYR A 189 4.37 0.44 -22.27
CA TYR A 189 4.12 1.10 -23.55
C TYR A 189 2.63 1.07 -23.93
N ILE A 190 1.98 -0.09 -23.85
CA ILE A 190 0.54 -0.23 -24.12
C ILE A 190 -0.28 0.61 -23.14
N ARG A 191 0.08 0.62 -21.85
CA ARG A 191 -0.59 1.44 -20.84
C ARG A 191 -0.49 2.93 -21.16
N ARG A 192 0.71 3.40 -21.55
CA ARG A 192 0.95 4.80 -21.93
C ARG A 192 0.13 5.21 -23.16
N ILE A 193 0.02 4.33 -24.17
CA ILE A 193 -0.83 4.57 -25.35
C ILE A 193 -2.31 4.67 -24.96
N LYS A 194 -2.81 3.75 -24.11
CA LYS A 194 -4.22 3.80 -23.66
C LYS A 194 -4.53 5.09 -22.90
N GLU A 195 -3.61 5.57 -22.07
CA GLU A 195 -3.77 6.84 -21.34
C GLU A 195 -3.73 8.05 -22.29
N ASN A 196 -2.90 8.03 -23.33
CA ASN A 196 -2.87 9.08 -24.36
C ASN A 196 -4.17 9.16 -25.17
N ARG A 197 -4.66 8.03 -25.70
CA ARG A 197 -5.93 8.00 -26.46
C ARG A 197 -7.12 8.47 -25.62
N LYS A 198 -7.12 8.17 -24.32
CA LYS A 198 -8.15 8.66 -23.41
C LYS A 198 -8.07 10.19 -23.24
N ARG A 199 -6.86 10.74 -23.11
CA ARG A 199 -6.65 12.20 -23.05
C ARG A 199 -7.08 12.92 -24.33
N GLU A 200 -6.77 12.37 -25.50
CA GLU A 200 -7.21 12.93 -26.79
C GLU A 200 -8.73 12.96 -26.88
N LYS A 201 -9.40 11.84 -26.59
CA LYS A 201 -10.86 11.75 -26.64
C LYS A 201 -11.56 12.71 -25.67
N ASP A 202 -11.07 12.82 -24.43
CA ASP A 202 -11.62 13.75 -23.44
C ASP A 202 -11.35 15.23 -23.85
N THR A 203 -10.26 15.53 -24.57
CA THR A 203 -9.94 16.88 -25.05
C THR A 203 -10.81 17.27 -26.26
N GLU A 204 -11.02 16.34 -27.18
CA GLU A 204 -11.87 16.51 -28.35
C GLU A 204 -13.35 16.69 -27.98
N GLU A 205 -13.84 15.95 -26.98
CA GLU A 205 -15.18 16.12 -26.41
C GLU A 205 -15.37 17.51 -25.78
N CYS A 206 -14.34 18.02 -25.09
CA CYS A 206 -14.34 19.37 -24.52
C CYS A 206 -14.39 20.44 -25.63
N PHE A 207 -13.55 20.29 -26.67
CA PHE A 207 -13.48 21.25 -27.78
C PHE A 207 -14.77 21.29 -28.62
N ALA A 208 -15.42 20.14 -28.84
CA ALA A 208 -16.70 20.06 -29.54
C ALA A 208 -17.84 20.78 -28.79
N LEU A 209 -17.84 20.70 -27.45
CA LEU A 209 -18.79 21.43 -26.62
C LEU A 209 -18.52 22.95 -26.61
N MET A 210 -17.25 23.37 -26.66
CA MET A 210 -16.89 24.80 -26.80
C MET A 210 -17.44 25.38 -28.10
N LYS A 211 -17.29 24.67 -29.22
CA LYS A 211 -17.83 25.11 -30.51
C LYS A 211 -19.36 25.26 -30.45
N THR A 212 -20.04 24.30 -29.82
CA THR A 212 -21.49 24.33 -29.67
C THR A 212 -21.97 25.44 -28.72
N ALA A 213 -21.20 25.73 -27.65
CA ALA A 213 -21.52 26.79 -26.70
C ALA A 213 -21.32 28.17 -27.32
N ALA A 214 -20.18 28.42 -27.97
CA ALA A 214 -19.88 29.68 -28.66
C ALA A 214 -20.89 29.97 -29.79
N GLU A 215 -21.30 28.95 -30.54
CA GLU A 215 -22.35 29.08 -31.55
C GLU A 215 -23.71 29.43 -30.91
N LYS A 216 -24.03 28.94 -29.71
CA LYS A 216 -25.29 29.27 -29.01
C LYS A 216 -25.30 30.68 -28.39
N THR A 217 -24.16 31.20 -27.95
CA THR A 217 -24.07 32.57 -27.41
C THR A 217 -24.26 33.65 -28.48
N ILE A 218 -23.84 33.39 -29.71
CA ILE A 218 -23.96 34.34 -30.84
C ILE A 218 -25.43 34.54 -31.29
N TYR A 219 -26.33 33.58 -31.03
CA TYR A 219 -27.73 33.63 -31.47
C TYR A 219 -28.75 34.04 -30.39
N LYS A 220 -28.34 34.24 -29.14
CA LYS A 220 -29.25 34.68 -28.06
C LYS A 220 -29.10 36.18 -27.85
N GLY A 221 -30.08 36.94 -28.35
CA GLY A 221 -30.22 38.37 -28.10
C GLY A 221 -30.31 38.72 -26.61
N ALA A 222 -30.07 40.00 -26.30
CA ALA A 222 -29.75 40.59 -24.99
C ALA A 222 -30.73 40.35 -23.81
N ASP A 223 -31.83 39.61 -23.99
CA ASP A 223 -32.87 39.39 -22.97
C ASP A 223 -32.83 38.01 -22.30
N SER A 224 -31.90 37.12 -22.67
CA SER A 224 -31.86 35.76 -22.08
C SER A 224 -30.87 35.66 -20.93
N LYS A 225 -31.33 35.09 -19.80
CA LYS A 225 -30.54 34.75 -18.60
C LYS A 225 -29.20 34.08 -18.99
N PRO A 226 -28.05 34.50 -18.44
CA PRO A 226 -26.75 33.89 -18.72
C PRO A 226 -26.77 32.40 -18.42
N SER A 227 -26.30 31.57 -19.36
CA SER A 227 -26.28 30.11 -19.18
C SER A 227 -25.07 29.69 -18.36
N ILE A 228 -25.31 29.17 -17.15
CA ILE A 228 -24.26 28.54 -16.36
C ILE A 228 -23.81 27.25 -17.05
N HIS A 229 -22.50 27.08 -17.19
CA HIS A 229 -21.88 25.86 -17.68
C HIS A 229 -21.34 25.03 -16.49
N TYR A 230 -21.88 23.84 -16.29
CA TYR A 230 -21.46 22.96 -15.18
C TYR A 230 -20.38 21.96 -15.61
N PHE A 231 -19.36 21.84 -14.79
CA PHE A 231 -18.24 20.91 -14.96
C PHE A 231 -18.16 19.94 -13.78
N LEU A 232 -18.15 18.65 -14.10
CA LEU A 232 -18.01 17.56 -13.15
C LEU A 232 -16.53 17.20 -12.96
N CYS A 233 -16.00 17.48 -11.78
CA CYS A 233 -14.60 17.28 -11.41
C CYS A 233 -14.46 16.16 -10.37
N LYS A 234 -13.36 15.40 -10.43
CA LYS A 234 -13.08 14.36 -9.42
C LYS A 234 -12.47 14.99 -8.18
N ILE A 235 -12.98 14.69 -6.98
CA ILE A 235 -12.48 15.24 -5.71
C ILE A 235 -10.96 15.07 -5.53
N ARG A 236 -10.39 13.94 -5.96
CA ARG A 236 -8.93 13.65 -5.93
C ARG A 236 -8.05 14.63 -6.71
N LYS A 237 -8.64 15.53 -7.48
CA LYS A 237 -7.93 16.60 -8.19
C LYS A 237 -7.71 17.84 -7.33
N PHE A 238 -8.41 17.96 -6.22
CA PHE A 238 -8.23 18.97 -5.19
C PHE A 238 -7.45 18.30 -4.06
N GLN A 239 -6.14 18.52 -3.99
CA GLN A 239 -5.27 17.73 -3.11
C GLN A 239 -5.65 17.90 -1.63
N HIS A 240 -5.87 19.15 -1.20
CA HIS A 240 -6.24 19.47 0.18
C HIS A 240 -7.62 18.91 0.54
N LEU A 241 -8.65 19.25 -0.25
CA LEU A 241 -10.00 18.69 -0.08
C LEU A 241 -10.00 17.16 -0.07
N HIS A 242 -9.24 16.51 -0.97
CA HIS A 242 -9.17 15.05 -1.02
C HIS A 242 -8.55 14.46 0.25
N TYR A 243 -7.46 15.07 0.72
CA TYR A 243 -6.81 14.66 1.96
C TYR A 243 -7.75 14.86 3.16
N PHE A 244 -8.39 16.01 3.25
CA PHE A 244 -9.30 16.35 4.32
C PHE A 244 -10.53 15.43 4.35
N TYR A 245 -11.17 15.23 3.20
CA TYR A 245 -12.25 14.26 3.01
C TYR A 245 -11.85 12.85 3.43
N LYS A 246 -10.65 12.40 3.04
CA LYS A 246 -10.16 11.06 3.38
C LYS A 246 -10.00 10.90 4.90
N ASN A 247 -9.42 11.89 5.58
CA ASN A 247 -9.23 11.85 7.03
C ASN A 247 -10.57 11.78 7.78
N ILE A 248 -11.55 12.59 7.33
CA ILE A 248 -12.91 12.57 7.88
C ILE A 248 -13.56 11.20 7.66
N THR A 249 -13.50 10.66 6.44
CA THR A 249 -14.09 9.35 6.11
C THR A 249 -13.46 8.22 6.94
N GLU A 250 -12.14 8.26 7.14
CA GLU A 250 -11.44 7.26 7.97
C GLU A 250 -11.81 7.39 9.44
N TRP A 251 -12.02 8.61 9.93
CA TRP A 251 -12.46 8.86 11.30
C TRP A 251 -13.90 8.39 11.53
N GLU A 252 -14.83 8.77 10.65
CA GLU A 252 -16.23 8.36 10.69
C GLU A 252 -16.35 6.83 10.77
N LYS A 253 -15.58 6.12 9.94
CA LYS A 253 -15.55 4.66 9.96
C LYS A 253 -15.13 4.10 11.32
N ARG A 254 -14.12 4.67 11.97
CA ARG A 254 -13.67 4.23 13.31
C ARG A 254 -14.72 4.49 14.37
N MET A 255 -15.44 5.61 14.26
CA MET A 255 -16.50 5.98 15.19
C MET A 255 -17.73 5.09 15.04
N MET A 256 -18.15 4.79 13.81
CA MET A 256 -19.25 3.86 13.52
C MET A 256 -18.95 2.42 13.96
N GLU A 257 -17.67 2.03 14.07
CA GLU A 257 -17.26 0.74 14.65
C GLU A 257 -17.32 0.73 16.19
N LYS A 258 -17.32 1.91 16.84
CA LYS A 258 -17.30 2.07 18.31
C LYS A 258 -18.69 2.30 18.89
N GLU A 259 -19.52 3.09 18.20
CA GLU A 259 -20.92 3.33 18.56
C GLU A 259 -21.79 2.33 17.78
N ASN A 260 -22.23 1.25 18.44
CA ASN A 260 -23.16 0.25 17.89
C ASN A 260 -24.58 0.83 17.58
N ASN A 261 -24.71 2.15 17.45
CA ASN A 261 -25.97 2.86 17.27
C ASN A 261 -26.09 3.47 15.89
N SER A 262 -27.29 3.31 15.33
CA SER A 262 -27.83 3.90 14.12
C SER A 262 -28.06 5.42 14.26
N ASN A 263 -27.08 6.19 14.74
CA ASN A 263 -27.13 7.62 14.56
C ASN A 263 -26.76 7.94 13.11
N ASP A 264 -27.60 8.76 12.47
CA ASP A 264 -27.66 9.02 11.02
C ASP A 264 -26.47 9.86 10.50
N LEU A 265 -25.25 9.50 10.89
CA LEU A 265 -24.00 10.03 10.32
C LEU A 265 -23.84 9.61 8.85
N THR A 266 -24.61 8.60 8.41
CA THR A 266 -24.54 7.93 7.11
C THR A 266 -24.86 8.78 5.89
N ASN A 267 -25.52 9.93 6.05
CA ASN A 267 -25.97 10.72 4.90
C ASN A 267 -24.89 11.60 4.27
N ILE A 268 -23.77 11.88 4.97
CA ILE A 268 -22.90 13.00 4.60
C ILE A 268 -21.75 12.57 3.67
N VAL A 269 -21.27 11.32 3.76
CA VAL A 269 -20.03 10.90 3.07
C VAL A 269 -20.30 9.77 2.06
N LYS A 270 -21.02 10.08 0.98
CA LYS A 270 -21.21 9.08 -0.10
C LYS A 270 -19.91 8.84 -0.87
N LYS A 271 -19.51 7.56 -0.91
CA LYS A 271 -18.36 7.03 -1.66
C LYS A 271 -18.49 7.37 -3.15
N ASN A 272 -17.52 8.11 -3.68
CA ASN A 272 -17.37 8.60 -5.07
C ASN A 272 -17.83 10.04 -5.33
N ALA A 273 -17.55 10.95 -4.40
CA ALA A 273 -17.78 12.38 -4.58
C ALA A 273 -17.10 12.94 -5.84
N PHE A 274 -17.93 13.34 -6.79
CA PHE A 274 -17.56 14.32 -7.80
C PHE A 274 -18.00 15.69 -7.29
N VAL A 275 -17.19 16.71 -7.54
CA VAL A 275 -17.55 18.10 -7.26
C VAL A 275 -18.04 18.73 -8.54
N VAL A 276 -19.08 19.56 -8.44
CA VAL A 276 -19.64 20.30 -9.57
C VAL A 276 -19.16 21.74 -9.46
N ILE A 277 -18.65 22.29 -10.55
CA ILE A 277 -18.22 23.69 -10.64
C ILE A 277 -19.03 24.34 -11.74
N GLY A 278 -19.76 25.40 -11.41
CA GLY A 278 -20.42 26.25 -12.40
C GLY A 278 -19.44 27.27 -12.96
N VAL A 279 -19.59 27.63 -14.24
CA VAL A 279 -18.87 28.73 -14.86
C VAL A 279 -19.88 29.62 -15.58
N ILE A 280 -19.80 30.92 -15.34
CA ILE A 280 -20.69 31.93 -15.90
C ILE A 280 -19.88 33.08 -16.51
N GLY A 281 -20.47 33.73 -17.52
CA GLY A 281 -19.84 34.81 -18.29
C GLY A 281 -19.11 34.29 -19.52
N GLU A 282 -18.39 35.20 -20.20
CA GLU A 282 -17.52 34.83 -21.32
C GLU A 282 -16.20 34.30 -20.77
N PHE A 283 -15.81 33.09 -21.18
CA PHE A 283 -14.56 32.46 -20.78
C PHE A 283 -13.87 31.75 -21.94
N THR A 284 -12.55 31.71 -21.87
CA THR A 284 -11.64 31.15 -22.89
C THR A 284 -11.21 29.72 -22.55
N ALA A 285 -10.52 29.07 -23.49
CA ALA A 285 -9.89 27.78 -23.22
C ALA A 285 -8.80 27.90 -22.13
N GLU A 286 -8.10 29.04 -22.06
CA GLU A 286 -7.10 29.29 -21.02
C GLU A 286 -7.73 29.42 -19.63
N ASP A 287 -8.92 30.03 -19.52
CA ASP A 287 -9.64 30.19 -18.25
C ASP A 287 -9.99 28.85 -17.61
N LEU A 288 -10.36 27.86 -18.43
CA LEU A 288 -10.65 26.51 -17.97
C LEU A 288 -9.40 25.75 -17.47
N LEU A 289 -8.19 26.26 -17.70
CA LEU A 289 -6.95 25.69 -17.16
C LEU A 289 -6.65 26.13 -15.73
N LEU A 290 -7.37 27.14 -15.21
CA LEU A 290 -7.23 27.66 -13.85
C LEU A 290 -7.82 26.71 -12.80
N PHE A 291 -8.69 25.78 -13.17
CA PHE A 291 -9.21 24.75 -12.27
C PHE A 291 -9.02 23.34 -12.86
N PRO A 292 -9.21 22.27 -12.06
CA PRO A 292 -8.90 20.93 -12.53
C PRO A 292 -9.84 20.49 -13.65
N LYS A 293 -9.28 19.82 -14.67
CA LYS A 293 -10.06 19.32 -15.82
C LYS A 293 -11.26 18.46 -15.38
N GLY A 294 -12.46 18.91 -15.75
CA GLY A 294 -13.73 18.24 -15.53
C GLY A 294 -14.40 17.80 -16.83
N LYS A 295 -15.45 16.97 -16.72
CA LYS A 295 -16.36 16.68 -17.84
C LYS A 295 -17.52 17.65 -17.78
N ALA A 296 -17.83 18.34 -18.87
CA ALA A 296 -19.03 19.15 -18.95
C ALA A 296 -20.27 18.28 -18.71
N MET A 297 -21.18 18.74 -17.86
CA MET A 297 -22.45 18.04 -17.63
C MET A 297 -23.41 18.32 -18.79
N LYS A 298 -24.11 17.27 -19.23
CA LYS A 298 -25.34 17.41 -19.99
C LYS A 298 -26.48 17.41 -18.97
N ASP A 299 -27.55 18.16 -19.24
CA ASP A 299 -28.63 18.53 -18.31
C ASP A 299 -29.41 17.38 -17.63
N ASP A 300 -28.96 16.12 -17.67
CA ASP A 300 -29.71 14.96 -17.19
C ASP A 300 -28.85 13.84 -16.56
N GLU A 301 -27.64 14.15 -16.07
CA GLU A 301 -26.87 13.17 -15.29
C GLU A 301 -27.22 13.27 -13.80
N ASN A 302 -28.21 12.47 -13.40
CA ASN A 302 -28.65 12.28 -12.01
C ASN A 302 -27.57 11.57 -11.17
N LYS A 303 -26.45 12.25 -10.93
CA LYS A 303 -25.33 11.81 -10.08
C LYS A 303 -25.46 12.50 -8.72
N THR A 304 -25.21 11.74 -7.65
CA THR A 304 -25.03 12.30 -6.30
C THR A 304 -23.85 13.27 -6.33
N HIS A 305 -24.15 14.57 -6.36
CA HIS A 305 -23.17 15.64 -6.40
C HIS A 305 -22.74 16.03 -4.98
N TRP A 306 -21.57 16.65 -4.88
CA TRP A 306 -21.11 17.30 -3.67
C TRP A 306 -22.07 18.42 -3.26
N GLU A 307 -22.27 18.61 -1.95
CA GLU A 307 -23.23 19.58 -1.40
C GLU A 307 -22.90 21.03 -1.80
N ALA A 308 -21.62 21.40 -1.84
CA ALA A 308 -21.18 22.70 -2.33
C ALA A 308 -20.98 22.69 -3.86
N VAL A 309 -21.58 23.67 -4.53
CA VAL A 309 -21.44 23.91 -5.99
C VAL A 309 -20.93 25.34 -6.21
N PRO A 310 -19.61 25.57 -6.15
CA PRO A 310 -19.05 26.90 -6.40
C PRO A 310 -19.22 27.30 -7.87
N VAL A 311 -19.44 28.59 -8.11
CA VAL A 311 -19.61 29.18 -9.44
C VAL A 311 -18.51 30.19 -9.70
N LEU A 312 -17.73 29.97 -10.76
CA LEU A 312 -16.72 30.90 -11.27
C LEU A 312 -17.37 31.88 -12.24
N CYS A 313 -17.28 33.18 -11.96
CA CYS A 313 -17.62 34.23 -12.89
C CYS A 313 -16.33 34.85 -13.42
N PHE A 314 -16.10 34.77 -14.73
CA PHE A 314 -14.97 35.43 -15.35
C PHE A 314 -15.38 36.84 -15.77
N GLN A 315 -14.70 37.86 -15.22
CA GLN A 315 -14.93 39.24 -15.64
C GLN A 315 -14.47 39.44 -17.09
N ASN A 316 -13.25 38.98 -17.41
CA ASN A 316 -12.62 39.16 -18.72
C ASN A 316 -12.79 40.59 -19.27
N ASN A 317 -13.49 40.76 -20.40
CA ASN A 317 -13.67 42.07 -21.05
C ASN A 317 -14.90 42.82 -20.55
N LEU A 318 -15.69 42.25 -19.63
CA LEU A 318 -16.90 42.87 -19.12
C LEU A 318 -16.58 43.96 -18.08
N PRO A 319 -17.37 45.05 -18.06
CA PRO A 319 -17.36 45.97 -16.93
C PRO A 319 -17.66 45.23 -15.62
N LEU A 320 -16.99 45.63 -14.54
CA LEU A 320 -17.13 44.98 -13.22
C LEU A 320 -18.59 44.91 -12.77
N GLU A 321 -19.34 46.01 -12.94
CA GLU A 321 -20.76 46.10 -12.58
C GLU A 321 -21.61 45.06 -13.34
N SER A 322 -21.34 44.84 -14.62
CA SER A 322 -22.05 43.85 -15.44
C SER A 322 -21.73 42.41 -15.03
N ALA A 323 -20.47 42.15 -14.64
CA ALA A 323 -20.08 40.85 -14.10
C ALA A 323 -20.73 40.60 -12.73
N LEU A 324 -20.78 41.60 -11.85
CA LEU A 324 -21.45 41.53 -10.55
C LEU A 324 -22.97 41.36 -10.70
N GLU A 325 -23.61 42.05 -11.64
CA GLU A 325 -25.04 41.88 -11.91
C GLU A 325 -25.36 40.45 -12.40
N THR A 326 -24.49 39.90 -13.26
CA THR A 326 -24.57 38.51 -13.74
C THR A 326 -24.45 37.52 -12.58
N CYS A 327 -23.51 37.78 -11.69
CA CYS A 327 -23.29 37.08 -10.44
C CYS A 327 -24.52 37.08 -9.53
N HIS A 328 -25.10 38.25 -9.23
CA HIS A 328 -26.25 38.40 -8.34
C HIS A 328 -27.55 37.80 -8.89
N LYS A 329 -27.68 37.68 -10.22
CA LYS A 329 -28.81 37.01 -10.87
C LYS A 329 -28.84 35.50 -10.64
N GLU A 330 -27.74 34.92 -10.14
CA GLU A 330 -27.65 33.50 -9.84
C GLU A 330 -27.68 33.22 -8.33
N SER A 331 -28.61 32.37 -7.92
CA SER A 331 -28.73 31.90 -6.53
C SER A 331 -27.75 30.76 -6.24
N ALA A 332 -26.45 31.01 -6.44
CA ALA A 332 -25.39 30.03 -6.18
C ALA A 332 -24.90 30.11 -4.72
N CYS A 333 -24.52 28.96 -4.15
CA CYS A 333 -24.09 28.86 -2.75
C CYS A 333 -22.76 29.57 -2.47
N HIS A 334 -21.87 29.58 -3.47
CA HIS A 334 -20.57 30.25 -3.40
C HIS A 334 -20.21 30.82 -4.78
N LEU A 335 -19.99 32.13 -4.83
CA LEU A 335 -19.69 32.84 -6.06
C LEU A 335 -18.26 33.38 -6.01
N ILE A 336 -17.49 33.07 -7.05
CA ILE A 336 -16.08 33.44 -7.14
C ILE A 336 -15.90 34.28 -8.41
N LEU A 337 -15.58 35.56 -8.25
CA LEU A 337 -15.31 36.48 -9.35
C LEU A 337 -13.82 36.48 -9.67
N VAL A 338 -13.47 36.11 -10.91
CA VAL A 338 -12.09 36.09 -11.41
C VAL A 338 -11.82 37.34 -12.23
N LYS A 339 -10.93 38.19 -11.72
CA LYS A 339 -10.53 39.47 -12.33
C LYS A 339 -9.22 39.36 -13.13
N PRO A 340 -9.05 40.15 -14.20
CA PRO A 340 -7.83 40.13 -15.00
C PRO A 340 -6.58 40.68 -14.26
N VAL A 341 -6.75 41.65 -13.34
CA VAL A 341 -5.67 42.25 -12.53
C VAL A 341 -6.22 42.61 -11.14
N GLN A 342 -5.41 42.43 -10.09
CA GLN A 342 -5.78 42.76 -8.72
C GLN A 342 -5.54 44.25 -8.44
N ASP A 343 -6.52 45.10 -8.74
CA ASP A 343 -6.51 46.51 -8.34
C ASP A 343 -7.09 46.72 -6.93
N VAL A 344 -6.70 47.83 -6.30
CA VAL A 344 -6.96 48.15 -4.89
C VAL A 344 -8.44 48.48 -4.65
N ALA A 345 -9.03 47.73 -3.70
CA ALA A 345 -10.28 47.99 -2.98
C ALA A 345 -11.51 48.33 -3.84
N ASP A 346 -12.04 47.31 -4.52
CA ASP A 346 -13.43 47.34 -4.97
C ASP A 346 -14.33 46.94 -3.80
N ASN A 347 -15.30 47.79 -3.45
CA ASN A 347 -16.36 47.48 -2.48
C ASN A 347 -17.29 46.40 -3.07
N THR A 348 -16.89 45.13 -2.95
CA THR A 348 -17.72 43.98 -3.30
C THR A 348 -18.49 43.51 -2.07
N ASP A 349 -19.68 42.98 -2.31
CA ASP A 349 -20.51 42.33 -1.29
C ASP A 349 -19.75 41.17 -0.61
N ASP A 350 -19.91 41.00 0.70
CA ASP A 350 -19.25 39.96 1.52
C ASP A 350 -19.59 38.52 1.03
N SER A 351 -20.62 38.38 0.19
CA SER A 351 -21.08 37.13 -0.42
C SER A 351 -20.26 36.65 -1.62
N ILE A 352 -19.37 37.49 -2.18
CA ILE A 352 -18.59 37.19 -3.39
C ILE A 352 -17.09 37.11 -3.07
N ILE A 353 -16.47 35.98 -3.42
CA ILE A 353 -15.02 35.81 -3.30
C ILE A 353 -14.36 36.38 -4.55
N VAL A 354 -13.57 37.43 -4.39
CA VAL A 354 -12.83 38.04 -5.51
C VAL A 354 -11.41 37.50 -5.56
N VAL A 355 -11.01 36.98 -6.72
CA VAL A 355 -9.65 36.49 -6.98
C VAL A 355 -9.12 37.04 -8.30
N ASP A 356 -7.81 37.13 -8.43
CA ASP A 356 -7.16 37.42 -9.70
C ASP A 356 -7.14 36.18 -10.61
N ARG A 357 -6.73 36.37 -11.86
CA ARG A 357 -6.58 35.29 -12.86
C ARG A 357 -5.33 34.43 -12.61
N ASN A 358 -4.96 34.23 -11.35
CA ASN A 358 -3.93 33.31 -10.94
C ASN A 358 -4.54 31.94 -10.61
N LYS A 359 -3.89 30.88 -11.08
CA LYS A 359 -4.40 29.51 -10.93
C LYS A 359 -4.44 29.06 -9.48
N GLU A 360 -3.40 29.36 -8.70
CA GLU A 360 -3.31 28.98 -7.30
C GLU A 360 -4.42 29.65 -6.48
N ASN A 361 -4.66 30.95 -6.70
CA ASN A 361 -5.69 31.72 -5.99
C ASN A 361 -7.11 31.24 -6.34
N VAL A 362 -7.38 30.97 -7.62
CA VAL A 362 -8.66 30.37 -8.06
C VAL A 362 -8.87 28.99 -7.43
N LEU A 363 -7.82 28.16 -7.39
CA LEU A 363 -7.88 26.83 -6.78
C LEU A 363 -8.10 26.91 -5.27
N GLU A 364 -7.48 27.84 -4.58
CA GLU A 364 -7.64 28.06 -3.15
C GLU A 364 -9.07 28.48 -2.82
N ALA A 365 -9.62 29.46 -3.54
CA ALA A 365 -11.01 29.88 -3.37
C ALA A 365 -12.00 28.73 -3.60
N LEU A 366 -11.83 27.99 -4.70
CA LEU A 366 -12.65 26.80 -4.99
C LEU A 366 -12.54 25.75 -3.87
N THR A 367 -11.33 25.49 -3.39
CA THR A 367 -11.07 24.50 -2.34
C THR A 367 -11.73 24.92 -1.04
N SER A 368 -11.64 26.19 -0.65
CA SER A 368 -12.30 26.73 0.54
C SER A 368 -13.82 26.54 0.51
N CYS A 369 -14.46 26.84 -0.63
CA CYS A 369 -15.90 26.62 -0.82
C CYS A 369 -16.27 25.14 -0.71
N LEU A 370 -15.49 24.26 -1.34
CA LEU A 370 -15.77 22.83 -1.35
C LEU A 370 -15.55 22.17 0.02
N GLU A 371 -14.69 22.74 0.86
CA GLU A 371 -14.42 22.25 2.21
C GLU A 371 -15.42 22.75 3.25
N GLN A 372 -16.18 23.81 2.96
CA GLN A 372 -17.12 24.39 3.91
C GLN A 372 -18.16 23.38 4.44
N PRO A 373 -18.80 22.52 3.62
CA PRO A 373 -19.73 21.50 4.14
C PRO A 373 -19.09 20.55 5.14
N LEU A 374 -17.84 20.13 4.89
CA LEU A 374 -17.09 19.27 5.80
C LEU A 374 -16.83 19.96 7.13
N CYS A 375 -16.66 21.28 7.12
CA CYS A 375 -16.39 22.05 8.32
C CYS A 375 -17.65 22.28 9.14
N ASN A 376 -18.78 22.56 8.49
CA ASN A 376 -20.08 22.62 9.16
C ASN A 376 -20.38 21.30 9.87
N MET A 377 -20.15 20.17 9.19
CA MET A 377 -20.29 18.84 9.78
C MET A 377 -19.34 18.61 10.96
N LEU A 378 -18.06 18.97 10.85
CA LEU A 378 -17.13 18.86 11.99
C LEU A 378 -17.58 19.72 13.17
N GLN A 379 -18.15 20.90 12.92
CA GLN A 379 -18.67 21.78 13.96
C GLN A 379 -19.91 21.20 14.63
N GLU A 380 -20.81 20.58 13.86
CA GLU A 380 -21.92 19.78 14.42
C GLU A 380 -21.40 18.64 15.29
N TRP A 381 -20.35 17.93 14.86
CA TRP A 381 -19.74 16.87 15.66
C TRP A 381 -19.08 17.39 16.94
N LEU A 382 -18.40 18.54 16.89
CA LEU A 382 -17.86 19.19 18.10
C LEU A 382 -18.96 19.48 19.12
N ASN A 383 -20.15 19.90 18.65
CA ASN A 383 -21.30 20.15 19.51
C ASN A 383 -21.91 18.85 20.04
N LEU A 384 -22.04 17.82 19.20
CA LEU A 384 -22.63 16.53 19.58
C LEU A 384 -21.78 15.76 20.60
N TYR A 385 -20.46 15.87 20.50
CA TYR A 385 -19.51 15.13 21.32
C TYR A 385 -18.77 16.02 22.33
N SER A 386 -19.36 17.15 22.71
CA SER A 386 -18.74 18.12 23.63
C SER A 386 -18.38 17.53 25.00
N GLU A 387 -19.00 16.42 25.38
CA GLU A 387 -18.79 15.73 26.67
C GLU A 387 -17.75 14.58 26.61
N ASP A 388 -17.32 14.13 25.42
CA ASP A 388 -16.27 13.12 25.27
C ASP A 388 -14.93 13.78 24.90
N PRO A 389 -14.00 13.97 25.86
CA PRO A 389 -12.74 14.67 25.62
C PRO A 389 -11.81 13.94 24.64
N VAL A 390 -12.00 12.63 24.43
CA VAL A 390 -11.22 11.83 23.48
C VAL A 390 -11.69 12.13 22.06
N ILE A 391 -12.99 12.11 21.84
CA ILE A 391 -13.60 12.41 20.54
C ILE A 391 -13.37 13.89 20.20
N LEU A 392 -13.59 14.78 21.16
CA LEU A 392 -13.40 16.22 21.01
C LEU A 392 -11.96 16.55 20.55
N GLY A 393 -10.95 15.94 21.18
CA GLY A 393 -9.55 16.14 20.78
C GLY A 393 -9.23 15.68 19.35
N GLU A 394 -9.87 14.60 18.88
CA GLU A 394 -9.71 14.12 17.51
C GLU A 394 -10.40 15.02 16.48
N VAL A 395 -11.64 15.46 16.75
CA VAL A 395 -12.39 16.36 15.87
C VAL A 395 -11.70 17.73 15.81
N GLU A 396 -11.19 18.24 16.94
CA GLU A 396 -10.38 19.47 16.96
C GLU A 396 -9.10 19.34 16.13
N ALA A 397 -8.43 18.19 16.17
CA ALA A 397 -7.23 17.96 15.37
C ALA A 397 -7.54 17.95 13.87
N LEU A 398 -8.68 17.39 13.47
CA LEU A 398 -9.18 17.48 12.09
C LEU A 398 -9.50 18.93 11.71
N TYR A 399 -10.18 19.67 12.57
CA TYR A 399 -10.50 21.08 12.34
C TYR A 399 -9.24 21.95 12.19
N LYS A 400 -8.23 21.73 13.03
CA LYS A 400 -6.91 22.40 12.97
C LYS A 400 -6.13 22.06 11.69
N THR A 401 -6.36 20.88 11.10
CA THR A 401 -5.73 20.48 9.83
C THR A 401 -6.16 21.39 8.66
N ARG A 402 -7.41 21.89 8.67
CA ARG A 402 -7.90 22.86 7.68
C ARG A 402 -7.22 24.22 7.80
N LEU A 403 -7.03 24.71 9.03
CA LEU A 403 -6.56 26.07 9.31
C LEU A 403 -5.08 26.31 8.99
N ASN A 404 -4.31 25.24 8.76
CA ASN A 404 -2.88 25.38 8.52
C ASN A 404 -2.36 24.32 7.52
N PRO A 405 -2.64 24.49 6.21
CA PRO A 405 -2.23 23.54 5.18
C PRO A 405 -0.70 23.41 5.06
N ASN A 406 0.05 24.44 5.46
CA ASN A 406 1.52 24.43 5.52
C ASN A 406 2.08 23.61 6.71
N ASN A 407 1.22 23.25 7.67
CA ASN A 407 1.49 22.18 8.63
C ASN A 407 1.05 20.80 8.12
N ALA A 408 0.97 20.60 6.80
CA ALA A 408 1.29 19.31 6.20
C ALA A 408 2.77 18.96 6.48
N ILE A 409 3.11 18.89 7.77
CA ILE A 409 4.26 18.16 8.26
C ILE A 409 3.97 16.74 7.81
N ASP A 410 4.79 16.23 6.90
CA ASP A 410 4.99 14.79 6.72
C ASP A 410 4.74 14.13 8.07
N PRO A 411 3.75 13.22 8.21
CA PRO A 411 3.30 12.72 9.51
C PRO A 411 4.52 12.47 10.39
N PRO A 412 4.64 13.12 11.57
CA PRO A 412 5.90 13.33 12.28
C PRO A 412 6.73 12.08 12.22
N LYS A 413 7.77 12.10 11.38
CA LYS A 413 8.56 10.89 11.15
C LYS A 413 9.18 10.55 12.48
N VAL A 414 8.99 9.29 12.93
CA VAL A 414 9.61 8.80 14.16
C VAL A 414 11.10 9.17 14.11
N PRO A 415 11.62 9.94 15.08
CA PRO A 415 13.03 10.33 15.10
C PRO A 415 13.94 9.10 15.02
N ASP A 416 15.03 9.20 14.27
CA ASP A 416 15.91 8.05 14.02
C ASP A 416 16.52 7.48 15.30
N GLU A 417 16.76 8.32 16.31
CA GLU A 417 17.20 7.90 17.65
C GLU A 417 16.19 6.96 18.32
N LEU A 418 14.89 7.28 18.25
CA LEU A 418 13.83 6.43 18.78
C LEU A 418 13.73 5.13 17.96
N LYS A 419 13.86 5.21 16.63
CA LYS A 419 13.87 4.01 15.77
C LYS A 419 15.01 3.07 16.14
N ILE A 420 16.22 3.60 16.32
CA ILE A 420 17.41 2.83 16.68
C ILE A 420 17.22 2.16 18.04
N TYR A 421 16.79 2.93 19.05
CA TYR A 421 16.53 2.39 20.39
C TYR A 421 15.49 1.27 20.38
N LEU A 422 14.33 1.52 19.76
CA LEU A 422 13.24 0.54 19.69
C LEU A 422 13.58 -0.69 18.84
N SER A 423 14.39 -0.53 17.79
CA SER A 423 14.81 -1.65 16.94
C SER A 423 15.85 -2.54 17.62
N ARG A 424 16.62 -2.00 18.59
CA ARG A 424 17.60 -2.76 19.39
C ARG A 424 16.97 -3.54 20.55
N ARG A 425 15.78 -3.12 21.00
CA ARG A 425 15.07 -3.76 22.11
C ARG A 425 14.42 -5.07 21.66
N SER A 426 14.87 -6.19 22.23
CA SER A 426 14.36 -7.53 21.90
C SER A 426 12.92 -7.77 22.39
N ASP A 427 12.43 -6.91 23.28
CA ASP A 427 11.10 -6.93 23.85
C ASP A 427 10.11 -6.02 23.11
N VAL A 428 10.55 -5.29 22.08
CA VAL A 428 9.71 -4.53 21.16
C VAL A 428 9.34 -5.40 19.95
N GLU A 429 8.03 -5.54 19.72
CA GLU A 429 7.47 -6.29 18.60
C GLU A 429 7.34 -5.40 17.35
N ALA A 430 6.79 -4.19 17.50
CA ALA A 430 6.61 -3.21 16.43
C ALA A 430 6.42 -1.79 16.99
N TYR A 431 6.58 -0.76 16.15
CA TYR A 431 6.23 0.62 16.50
C TYR A 431 5.77 1.40 15.27
N SER A 432 4.95 2.44 15.47
CA SER A 432 4.44 3.29 14.40
C SER A 432 3.87 4.60 14.91
N MET A 433 3.88 5.62 14.04
CA MET A 433 2.96 6.75 14.19
C MET A 433 1.57 6.31 13.77
N VAL A 434 0.61 6.43 14.69
CA VAL A 434 -0.80 6.13 14.42
C VAL A 434 -1.50 7.38 13.89
N THR A 435 -1.16 8.55 14.43
CA THR A 435 -1.61 9.87 13.99
C THR A 435 -0.46 10.87 14.09
N ASN A 436 -0.69 12.15 13.77
CA ASN A 436 0.32 13.20 13.92
C ASN A 436 0.67 13.54 15.37
N ALA A 437 -0.05 12.97 16.35
CA ALA A 437 0.17 13.22 17.77
C ALA A 437 0.14 11.93 18.61
N LEU A 438 0.14 10.75 17.98
CA LEU A 438 0.12 9.46 18.68
C LEU A 438 1.20 8.52 18.14
N PHE A 439 2.19 8.25 18.98
CA PHE A 439 3.23 7.27 18.75
C PHE A 439 2.96 6.02 19.58
N LYS A 440 2.91 4.86 18.90
CA LYS A 440 2.52 3.59 19.51
C LYS A 440 3.63 2.56 19.40
N VAL A 441 3.91 1.89 20.52
CA VAL A 441 4.93 0.85 20.64
C VAL A 441 4.28 -0.43 21.15
N PHE A 442 4.42 -1.51 20.39
CA PHE A 442 3.94 -2.84 20.74
C PHE A 442 5.08 -3.64 21.35
N VAL A 443 4.86 -4.19 22.55
CA VAL A 443 5.89 -4.85 23.35
C VAL A 443 5.43 -6.22 23.86
N LYS A 444 6.39 -7.04 24.26
CA LYS A 444 6.13 -8.33 24.90
C LYS A 444 5.44 -8.13 26.25
N LYS A 445 4.68 -9.13 26.70
CA LYS A 445 3.97 -9.07 27.99
C LYS A 445 4.90 -8.86 29.18
N SER A 446 6.15 -9.30 29.08
CA SER A 446 7.18 -9.21 30.12
C SER A 446 7.90 -7.85 30.16
N THR A 447 7.58 -6.92 29.25
CA THR A 447 8.23 -5.60 29.21
C THR A 447 7.80 -4.72 30.38
N ASP A 448 8.78 -4.05 30.98
CA ASP A 448 8.53 -2.95 31.93
C ASP A 448 8.11 -1.69 31.14
N GLU A 449 6.86 -1.27 31.34
CA GLU A 449 6.28 -0.14 30.64
C GLU A 449 6.81 1.20 31.17
N GLU A 450 7.05 1.28 32.48
CA GLU A 450 7.47 2.52 33.12
C GLU A 450 8.93 2.82 32.77
N GLU A 451 9.79 1.80 32.79
CA GLU A 451 11.17 1.89 32.29
C GLU A 451 11.20 2.36 30.84
N MET A 452 10.46 1.70 29.94
CA MET A 452 10.44 2.04 28.52
C MET A 452 9.89 3.45 28.28
N GLN A 453 8.84 3.84 28.99
CA GLN A 453 8.26 5.17 28.87
C GLN A 453 9.25 6.26 29.32
N ASN A 454 9.97 6.03 30.42
CA ASN A 454 10.98 6.94 30.93
C ASN A 454 12.17 7.05 29.97
N ASP A 455 12.65 5.93 29.45
CA ASP A 455 13.74 5.89 28.47
C ASP A 455 13.39 6.66 27.19
N LEU A 456 12.21 6.43 26.63
CA LEU A 456 11.76 7.11 25.41
C LEU A 456 11.63 8.63 25.63
N LYS A 457 10.99 9.05 26.73
CA LYS A 457 10.85 10.47 27.08
C LYS A 457 12.19 11.14 27.32
N LYS A 458 13.15 10.43 27.92
CA LYS A 458 14.51 10.93 28.13
C LYS A 458 15.31 11.02 26.83
N LEU A 459 15.12 10.06 25.92
CA LEU A 459 15.84 9.98 24.67
C LEU A 459 15.47 11.10 23.71
N ASN A 460 14.17 11.47 23.64
CA ASN A 460 13.75 12.60 22.81
C ASN A 460 12.61 13.40 23.47
N PRO A 461 12.92 14.27 24.44
CA PRO A 461 11.90 15.00 25.20
C PRO A 461 11.08 15.93 24.31
N GLU A 462 11.72 16.58 23.33
CA GLU A 462 11.04 17.52 22.43
C GLU A 462 9.96 16.81 21.60
N PHE A 463 10.23 15.62 21.07
CA PHE A 463 9.24 14.84 20.33
C PHE A 463 8.01 14.52 21.19
N PHE A 464 8.23 14.13 22.45
CA PHE A 464 7.15 13.77 23.38
C PHE A 464 6.44 14.98 24.02
N THR A 465 6.90 16.21 23.80
CA THR A 465 6.10 17.41 24.10
C THR A 465 4.96 17.61 23.10
N LYS A 466 5.14 17.14 21.85
CA LYS A 466 4.20 17.30 20.73
C LYS A 466 3.43 16.01 20.40
N CYS A 467 3.91 14.86 20.86
CA CYS A 467 3.38 13.55 20.53
C CYS A 467 3.16 12.69 21.78
N ARG A 468 1.96 12.12 21.93
CA ARG A 468 1.61 11.18 23.01
C ARG A 468 2.20 9.80 22.73
N LEU A 469 2.78 9.19 23.76
CA LEU A 469 3.29 7.81 23.74
C LEU A 469 2.24 6.83 24.27
N GLN A 470 1.98 5.74 23.55
CA GLN A 470 1.17 4.61 24.00
C GLN A 470 1.97 3.29 23.86
N ILE A 471 2.07 2.53 24.95
CA ILE A 471 2.72 1.22 24.97
C ILE A 471 1.65 0.14 25.11
N GLU A 472 1.67 -0.88 24.26
CA GLU A 472 0.72 -2.00 24.30
C GLU A 472 1.42 -3.35 24.46
N LYS A 473 1.03 -4.09 25.50
CA LYS A 473 1.49 -5.47 25.76
C LYS A 473 0.69 -6.49 24.96
N GLY A 474 1.36 -7.29 24.12
CA GLY A 474 0.74 -8.44 23.49
C GLY A 474 1.39 -8.88 22.18
N LYS A 475 1.02 -10.09 21.71
CA LYS A 475 1.40 -10.55 20.36
C LYS A 475 0.63 -9.72 19.34
N PHE A 476 1.37 -8.96 18.53
CA PHE A 476 0.81 -8.21 17.42
C PHE A 476 0.10 -9.16 16.44
N LYS A 477 -1.22 -9.00 16.25
CA LYS A 477 -1.98 -9.67 15.19
C LYS A 477 -2.00 -8.73 13.98
N LYS A 478 -1.27 -9.08 12.92
CA LYS A 478 -1.21 -8.32 11.67
C LYS A 478 -2.62 -8.21 11.05
N LYS A 479 -3.37 -7.16 11.38
CA LYS A 479 -4.54 -6.71 10.62
C LYS A 479 -4.10 -5.64 9.64
N ASN A 480 -4.77 -5.57 8.50
CA ASN A 480 -4.43 -4.80 7.29
C ASN A 480 -4.37 -3.27 7.50
N THR A 481 -3.34 -2.78 8.20
CA THR A 481 -2.96 -1.36 8.21
C THR A 481 -1.56 -1.21 7.60
N GLY A 482 -1.42 -0.28 6.66
CA GLY A 482 -0.20 -0.07 5.90
C GLY A 482 0.92 0.58 6.71
N SER A 483 2.17 0.27 6.31
CA SER A 483 3.45 0.85 6.75
C SER A 483 3.77 0.76 8.25
N PHE A 484 4.20 -0.43 8.70
CA PHE A 484 4.91 -0.61 9.99
C PHE A 484 6.40 -0.81 9.73
N VAL A 485 7.25 -0.11 10.48
CA VAL A 485 8.71 -0.21 10.36
C VAL A 485 9.22 -1.20 11.40
N LYS A 486 9.83 -2.29 10.93
CA LYS A 486 10.89 -2.97 11.67
C LYS A 486 12.01 -3.26 10.69
N LYS A 487 12.97 -2.34 10.61
CA LYS A 487 14.33 -2.59 10.13
C LYS A 487 15.22 -1.38 10.41
N TYR A 488 16.22 -1.59 11.26
CA TYR A 488 17.49 -0.87 11.22
C TYR A 488 18.58 -1.95 11.26
N ASP A 489 19.12 -2.29 10.09
CA ASP A 489 20.27 -3.18 9.97
C ASP A 489 21.53 -2.33 10.25
N ALA A 490 22.14 -2.57 11.40
CA ALA A 490 23.20 -1.74 11.95
C ALA A 490 24.58 -2.13 11.41
N GLU A 491 24.88 -1.80 10.15
CA GLU A 491 26.27 -1.79 9.65
C GLU A 491 26.50 -0.65 8.65
N ARG A 492 26.78 0.54 9.18
CA ARG A 492 27.82 1.42 8.64
C ARG A 492 28.10 2.60 9.57
N ASN A 493 29.39 2.93 9.61
CA ASN A 493 30.01 4.13 10.19
C ASN A 493 30.46 4.05 11.65
N LEU A 494 31.48 3.23 11.87
CA LEU A 494 32.62 3.64 12.71
C LEU A 494 33.51 4.60 11.89
N VAL A 495 33.56 5.85 12.35
CA VAL A 495 34.68 6.82 12.44
C VAL A 495 35.88 6.60 11.48
N THR A 496 36.26 7.57 10.65
CA THR A 496 37.29 8.57 11.05
C THR A 496 37.38 9.81 10.13
N PRO A 497 37.97 10.92 10.64
CA PRO A 497 37.87 12.28 10.13
C PRO A 497 39.06 12.72 9.25
N ASN A 498 39.01 14.00 8.81
CA ASN A 498 39.97 14.77 8.02
C ASN A 498 39.86 14.64 6.50
N LYS A 499 39.41 15.71 5.83
CA LYS A 499 40.32 16.67 5.18
C LYS A 499 39.54 17.85 4.61
N MET A 500 39.52 18.93 5.37
CA MET A 500 39.34 20.28 4.85
C MET A 500 40.74 20.78 4.50
N GLU A 501 41.08 20.83 3.20
CA GLU A 501 41.99 21.82 2.60
C GLU A 501 42.27 21.55 1.11
N LEU A 502 42.48 22.64 0.38
CA LEU A 502 42.90 22.83 -1.02
C LEU A 502 41.74 22.86 -2.03
N LEU A 503 41.12 24.02 -2.30
CA LEU A 503 41.63 25.14 -3.11
C LEU A 503 42.30 24.73 -4.44
N LEU A 504 41.74 25.28 -5.53
CA LEU A 504 42.34 25.53 -6.84
C LEU A 504 42.56 24.33 -7.78
N ARG A 505 41.63 24.16 -8.72
CA ARG A 505 41.86 24.44 -10.15
C ARG A 505 40.55 24.43 -10.95
#